data_AF-B9K7S9-F1
#
_entry.id   AF-B9K7S9-F1
#
_cell.length_a   1.000
_cell.length_b   1.000
_cell.length_c   1.000
_cell.angle_alpha   90.00
_cell.angle_beta   90.00
_cell.angle_gamma   90.00
#
_symmetry.space_group_name_H-M   'P 1'
#
loop_
_entity.id
_entity.type
_entity.pdbx_description
1 polymer ?
#
loop_
_entity_poly.entity_id
_entity_poly.type
_entity_poly.pdbx_seq_one_letter_code
_entity_poly.pdbx_strand_id
1 'polypeptide(L)'
;MRWLLLIAIVFLLSACSFFQIEVPPDAYSVETALQILENQEYRLVDIKEVDQYRDVEMKGKVAIFESKTGDVLLLYAYRGEDAKQVWKAVKKKSGFLSVRSILELPNMGKFSTILDGKRIVSWWKKRWFFTVEGRNGVDKFVKHVFRVYGVLKE
;
A
#
# COMPACT_ATOMS: atom_id res chain seq x y z
N MET A 1 -0.83 -23.01 35.87
CA MET A 1 0.14 -22.86 34.76
C MET A 1 -0.48 -23.00 33.36
N ARG A 2 -1.34 -23.99 33.08
CA ARG A 2 -1.98 -24.17 31.76
C ARG A 2 -2.86 -23.00 31.27
N TRP A 3 -3.58 -22.31 32.17
CA TRP A 3 -4.42 -21.16 31.78
C TRP A 3 -3.65 -19.90 31.40
N LEU A 4 -2.49 -19.65 32.00
CA LEU A 4 -1.65 -18.49 31.65
C LEU A 4 -1.06 -18.62 30.24
N LEU A 5 -0.73 -19.85 29.83
CA LEU A 5 -0.31 -20.16 28.45
C LEU A 5 -1.46 -19.95 27.44
N LEU A 6 -2.69 -20.36 27.78
CA LEU A 6 -3.87 -20.13 26.93
C LEU A 6 -4.17 -18.65 26.76
N ILE A 7 -4.13 -17.85 27.84
CA ILE A 7 -4.33 -16.40 27.79
C ILE A 7 -3.23 -15.73 26.97
N ALA A 8 -1.97 -16.12 27.15
CA ALA A 8 -0.85 -15.60 26.36
C ALA A 8 -1.00 -15.92 24.85
N ILE A 9 -1.44 -17.13 24.51
CA ILE A 9 -1.70 -17.53 23.12
C ILE A 9 -2.88 -16.73 22.52
N VAL A 10 -3.96 -16.51 23.27
CA VAL A 10 -5.09 -15.70 22.82
C VAL A 10 -4.68 -14.22 22.61
N PHE A 11 -3.83 -13.66 23.48
CA PHE A 11 -3.26 -12.32 23.30
C PHE A 11 -2.27 -12.24 22.11
N LEU A 12 -1.50 -13.30 21.85
CA LEU A 12 -0.64 -13.39 20.67
C LEU A 12 -1.44 -13.51 19.37
N LEU A 13 -2.58 -14.23 19.39
CA LEU A 13 -3.45 -14.40 18.23
C LEU A 13 -4.26 -13.13 17.91
N SER A 14 -4.68 -12.35 18.90
CA SER A 14 -5.38 -11.07 18.66
C SER A 14 -4.47 -9.99 18.07
N ALA A 15 -3.15 -10.06 18.31
CA ALA A 15 -2.15 -9.21 17.68
C ALA A 15 -1.89 -9.54 16.19
N CYS A 16 -2.38 -10.68 15.69
CA CYS A 16 -2.19 -11.11 14.29
C CYS A 16 -3.06 -10.32 13.28
N SER A 17 -3.94 -9.45 13.78
CA SER A 17 -4.88 -8.64 12.98
C SER A 17 -4.23 -7.42 12.29
N PHE A 18 -2.95 -7.12 12.59
CA PHE A 18 -2.30 -5.87 12.16
C PHE A 18 -1.63 -5.91 10.76
N PHE A 19 -1.58 -7.07 10.10
CA PHE A 19 -0.81 -7.27 8.87
C PHE A 19 -1.66 -7.61 7.63
N GLN A 20 -2.88 -7.07 7.54
CA GLN A 20 -3.67 -7.25 6.32
C GLN A 20 -3.14 -6.36 5.19
N ILE A 21 -2.46 -7.00 4.22
CA ILE A 21 -2.19 -6.41 2.91
C ILE A 21 -3.38 -6.74 2.02
N GLU A 22 -4.14 -5.70 1.67
CA GLU A 22 -5.32 -5.83 0.83
C GLU A 22 -5.10 -5.20 -0.54
N VAL A 23 -5.65 -5.86 -1.56
CA VAL A 23 -5.60 -5.45 -2.96
C VAL A 23 -6.97 -5.74 -3.61
N PRO A 24 -7.34 -5.01 -4.67
CA PRO A 24 -8.60 -5.25 -5.37
C PRO A 24 -8.68 -6.67 -5.96
N PRO A 25 -9.90 -7.17 -6.25
CA PRO A 25 -10.08 -8.37 -7.05
C PRO A 25 -9.40 -8.25 -8.42
N ASP A 26 -8.97 -9.39 -8.98
CA ASP A 26 -8.26 -9.42 -10.26
C ASP A 26 -9.17 -9.03 -11.45
N ALA A 27 -10.49 -8.90 -11.28
CA ALA A 27 -11.37 -8.37 -12.33
C ALA A 27 -11.26 -6.83 -12.48
N TYR A 28 -10.77 -6.11 -11.47
CA TYR A 28 -10.80 -4.65 -11.43
C TYR A 28 -9.72 -4.02 -12.32
N SER A 29 -10.08 -2.94 -13.01
CA SER A 29 -9.11 -2.09 -13.71
C SER A 29 -8.29 -1.26 -12.72
N VAL A 30 -7.11 -0.78 -13.12
CA VAL A 30 -6.29 0.12 -12.30
C VAL A 30 -7.04 1.42 -12.02
N GLU A 31 -7.74 1.95 -13.03
CA GLU A 31 -8.56 3.17 -12.92
C GLU A 31 -9.64 3.01 -11.84
N THR A 32 -10.43 1.94 -11.92
CA THR A 32 -11.49 1.65 -10.94
C THR A 32 -10.92 1.46 -9.55
N ALA A 33 -9.79 0.75 -9.42
CA ALA A 33 -9.13 0.54 -8.13
C ALA A 33 -8.69 1.85 -7.46
N LEU A 34 -8.37 2.89 -8.25
CA LEU A 34 -8.05 4.23 -7.73
C LEU A 34 -9.32 5.01 -7.39
N GLN A 35 -10.31 5.03 -8.28
CA GLN A 35 -11.54 5.81 -8.13
C GLN A 35 -12.36 5.43 -6.90
N ILE A 36 -12.48 4.13 -6.58
CA ILE A 36 -13.27 3.67 -5.42
C ILE A 36 -12.70 4.08 -4.06
N LEU A 37 -11.49 4.64 -4.03
CA LEU A 37 -10.88 5.13 -2.80
C LEU A 37 -11.36 6.51 -2.40
N GLU A 38 -12.05 7.23 -3.29
CA GLU A 38 -12.61 8.54 -2.99
C GLU A 38 -13.71 8.47 -1.93
N ASN A 39 -13.66 9.39 -0.96
CA ASN A 39 -14.74 9.61 -0.01
C ASN A 39 -14.66 11.04 0.57
N GLN A 40 -15.49 11.31 1.60
CA GLN A 40 -15.50 12.62 2.28
C GLN A 40 -14.17 13.00 2.97
N GLU A 41 -13.33 12.02 3.29
CA GLU A 41 -12.04 12.24 3.97
C GLU A 41 -10.86 12.32 3.01
N TYR A 42 -10.98 11.74 1.80
CA TYR A 42 -9.97 11.74 0.75
C TYR A 42 -10.64 12.01 -0.60
N ARG A 43 -10.52 13.25 -1.08
CA ARG A 43 -11.02 13.67 -2.39
C ARG A 43 -10.04 13.25 -3.46
N LEU A 44 -10.53 12.64 -4.54
CA LEU A 44 -9.72 12.35 -5.71
C LEU A 44 -9.60 13.62 -6.56
N VAL A 45 -8.38 14.08 -6.79
CA VAL A 45 -8.09 15.31 -7.54
C VAL A 45 -7.85 15.01 -9.01
N ASP A 46 -7.04 13.98 -9.30
CA ASP A 46 -6.62 13.65 -10.66
C ASP A 46 -6.08 12.22 -10.75
N ILE A 47 -6.12 11.62 -11.94
CA ILE A 47 -5.50 10.33 -12.28
C ILE A 47 -4.71 10.49 -13.59
N LYS A 48 -3.43 10.14 -13.56
CA LYS A 48 -2.53 10.21 -14.73
C LYS A 48 -1.88 8.88 -15.03
N GLU A 49 -1.64 8.61 -16.30
CA GLU A 49 -0.77 7.51 -16.71
C GLU A 49 0.69 7.85 -16.40
N VAL A 50 1.45 6.82 -16.01
CA VAL A 50 2.88 6.93 -15.74
C VAL A 50 3.60 5.70 -16.28
N ASP A 51 4.76 5.92 -16.88
CA ASP A 51 5.61 4.82 -17.37
C ASP A 51 6.60 4.31 -16.31
N GLN A 52 6.78 5.05 -15.22
CA GLN A 52 7.74 4.73 -14.18
C GLN A 52 7.35 5.31 -12.82
N TYR A 53 7.79 4.64 -11.75
CA TYR A 53 7.90 5.22 -10.41
C TYR A 53 9.37 5.50 -10.11
N ARG A 54 9.72 6.78 -9.99
CA ARG A 54 11.11 7.24 -9.92
C ARG A 54 11.93 6.68 -11.10
N ASP A 55 12.92 5.85 -10.83
CA ASP A 55 13.82 5.23 -11.82
C ASP A 55 13.49 3.74 -12.06
N VAL A 56 12.28 3.30 -11.69
CA VAL A 56 11.78 1.94 -11.91
C VAL A 56 10.66 1.97 -12.93
N GLU A 57 10.86 1.30 -14.07
CA GLU A 57 9.84 1.12 -15.09
C GLU A 57 8.62 0.39 -14.51
N MET A 58 7.45 0.98 -14.74
CA MET A 58 6.17 0.52 -14.23
C MET A 58 5.06 1.29 -14.94
N LYS A 59 4.53 0.71 -16.02
CA LYS A 59 3.42 1.28 -16.81
C LYS A 59 2.11 1.14 -16.06
N GLY A 60 1.75 2.19 -15.32
CA GLY A 60 0.60 2.20 -14.43
C GLY A 60 -0.06 3.56 -14.38
N LYS A 61 -0.67 3.88 -13.24
CA LYS A 61 -1.31 5.19 -13.00
C LYS A 61 -0.89 5.76 -11.66
N VAL A 62 -0.91 7.08 -11.55
CA VAL A 62 -0.82 7.81 -10.29
C VAL A 62 -2.11 8.58 -10.05
N ALA A 63 -2.71 8.39 -8.89
CA ALA A 63 -3.82 9.20 -8.41
C ALA A 63 -3.32 10.23 -7.38
N ILE A 64 -3.85 11.44 -7.47
CA ILE A 64 -3.62 12.52 -6.52
C ILE A 64 -4.84 12.59 -5.61
N PHE A 65 -4.64 12.39 -4.31
CA PHE A 65 -5.67 12.57 -3.29
C PHE A 65 -5.35 13.76 -2.41
N GLU A 66 -6.38 14.50 -2.03
CA GLU A 66 -6.32 15.53 -1.00
C GLU A 66 -7.13 15.06 0.21
N SER A 67 -6.51 15.00 1.37
CA SER A 67 -7.22 14.70 2.60
C SER A 67 -8.06 15.90 3.04
N LYS A 68 -9.05 15.67 3.89
CA LYS A 68 -9.82 16.73 4.57
C LYS A 68 -8.96 17.72 5.37
N THR A 69 -7.76 17.31 5.78
CA THR A 69 -6.77 18.17 6.48
C THR A 69 -5.89 18.97 5.52
N GLY A 70 -6.07 18.83 4.20
CA GLY A 70 -5.26 19.47 3.16
C GLY A 70 -3.96 18.74 2.84
N ASP A 71 -3.76 17.51 3.34
CA ASP A 71 -2.57 16.72 3.02
C ASP A 71 -2.70 16.11 1.62
N VAL A 72 -1.68 16.32 0.78
CA VAL A 72 -1.61 15.74 -0.56
C VAL A 72 -0.90 14.38 -0.52
N LEU A 73 -1.56 13.38 -1.10
CA LEU A 73 -1.14 11.99 -1.15
C LEU A 73 -1.09 11.52 -2.61
N LEU A 74 0.03 10.91 -3.01
CA LEU A 74 0.17 10.29 -4.33
C LEU A 74 0.06 8.78 -4.17
N LEU A 75 -0.87 8.16 -4.89
CA LEU A 75 -1.02 6.71 -4.96
C LEU A 75 -0.67 6.23 -6.36
N TYR A 76 0.49 5.59 -6.48
CA TYR A 76 0.91 4.87 -7.66
C TYR A 76 0.33 3.46 -7.63
N ALA A 77 -0.27 3.03 -8.74
CA ALA A 77 -0.86 1.72 -8.90
C ALA A 77 -0.42 1.08 -10.21
N TYR A 78 -0.07 -0.19 -10.13
CA TYR A 78 0.33 -1.01 -11.26
C TYR A 78 -0.31 -2.39 -11.16
N ARG A 79 -0.64 -2.95 -12.32
CA ARG A 79 -1.17 -4.31 -12.43
C ARG A 79 -0.44 -5.10 -13.52
N GLY A 80 0.26 -6.16 -13.11
CA GLY A 80 1.04 -7.02 -13.99
C GLY A 80 1.48 -8.30 -13.30
N GLU A 81 1.85 -9.32 -14.07
CA GLU A 81 2.35 -10.60 -13.53
C GLU A 81 3.69 -10.44 -12.79
N ASP A 82 4.42 -9.37 -13.10
CA ASP A 82 5.71 -8.98 -12.57
C ASP A 82 5.61 -7.96 -11.40
N ALA A 83 4.43 -7.78 -10.81
CA ALA A 83 4.23 -6.83 -9.70
C ALA A 83 5.20 -7.04 -8.52
N LYS A 84 5.58 -8.30 -8.24
CA LYS A 84 6.59 -8.64 -7.23
C LYS A 84 7.98 -8.10 -7.61
N GLN A 85 8.35 -8.20 -8.88
CA GLN A 85 9.63 -7.78 -9.43
C GLN A 85 9.72 -6.26 -9.41
N VAL A 86 8.66 -5.56 -9.85
CA VAL A 86 8.52 -4.11 -9.73
C VAL A 86 8.69 -3.69 -8.26
N TRP A 87 7.97 -4.31 -7.33
CA TRP A 87 8.09 -4.00 -5.90
C TRP A 87 9.50 -4.20 -5.35
N LYS A 88 10.16 -5.29 -5.73
CA LYS A 88 11.56 -5.55 -5.32
C LYS A 88 12.51 -4.49 -5.87
N ALA A 89 12.31 -4.04 -7.11
CA ALA A 89 13.10 -2.97 -7.71
C ALA A 89 12.91 -1.65 -6.95
N VAL A 90 11.66 -1.25 -6.68
CA VAL A 90 11.36 -0.04 -5.90
C VAL A 90 11.94 -0.13 -4.49
N LYS A 91 11.82 -1.28 -3.82
CA LYS A 91 12.43 -1.52 -2.50
C LYS A 91 13.94 -1.35 -2.55
N LYS A 92 14.62 -1.91 -3.56
CA LYS A 92 16.08 -1.82 -3.73
C LYS A 92 16.53 -0.36 -3.94
N LYS A 93 15.81 0.40 -4.78
CA LYS A 93 16.10 1.81 -5.09
C LYS A 93 15.81 2.75 -3.93
N SER A 94 14.85 2.40 -3.07
CA SER A 94 14.53 3.15 -1.85
C SER A 94 15.67 3.12 -0.81
N GLY A 95 16.66 2.23 -0.96
CA GLY A 95 17.87 2.13 -0.13
C GLY A 95 17.64 1.41 1.20
N PHE A 96 18.41 0.35 1.47
CA PHE A 96 18.25 -0.50 2.66
C PHE A 96 18.34 0.25 4.00
N LEU A 97 19.15 1.32 4.06
CA LEU A 97 19.40 2.13 5.27
C LEU A 97 18.22 3.05 5.65
N SER A 98 17.30 3.34 4.73
CA SER A 98 16.14 4.20 4.98
C SER A 98 14.89 3.41 5.40
N VAL A 99 14.92 2.08 5.25
CA VAL A 99 13.73 1.25 5.41
C VAL A 99 13.40 1.07 6.89
N ARG A 100 12.23 1.57 7.28
CA ARG A 100 11.75 1.51 8.67
C ARG A 100 11.11 0.16 9.00
N SER A 101 10.47 -0.48 8.03
CA SER A 101 9.87 -1.79 8.22
C SER A 101 9.75 -2.55 6.90
N ILE A 102 9.94 -3.87 6.96
CA ILE A 102 9.81 -4.79 5.81
C ILE A 102 9.04 -6.03 6.27
N LEU A 103 8.05 -6.41 5.48
CA LEU A 103 7.44 -7.73 5.48
C LEU A 103 7.61 -8.28 4.06
N GLU A 104 8.32 -9.39 3.91
CA GLU A 104 8.48 -10.07 2.63
C GLU A 104 8.08 -11.54 2.80
N LEU A 105 6.96 -11.90 2.16
CA LEU A 105 6.43 -13.25 2.11
C LEU A 105 6.46 -13.75 0.65
N PRO A 106 6.36 -15.06 0.40
CA PRO A 106 6.38 -15.60 -0.96
C PRO A 106 5.31 -15.01 -1.89
N ASN A 107 4.13 -14.68 -1.35
CA ASN A 107 2.93 -14.27 -2.08
C ASN A 107 2.50 -12.81 -1.86
N MET A 108 3.18 -12.07 -0.99
CA MET A 108 2.92 -10.65 -0.73
C MET A 108 4.12 -9.98 -0.08
N GLY A 109 4.18 -8.66 -0.12
CA GLY A 109 5.19 -7.91 0.61
C GLY A 109 4.77 -6.47 0.82
N LYS A 110 5.31 -5.86 1.88
CA LYS A 110 5.10 -4.47 2.23
C LYS A 110 6.37 -3.92 2.84
N PHE A 111 6.77 -2.72 2.44
CA PHE A 111 7.81 -1.99 3.14
C PHE A 111 7.38 -0.56 3.36
N SER A 112 8.08 0.11 4.27
CA SER A 112 7.89 1.53 4.50
C SER A 112 9.22 2.23 4.74
N THR A 113 9.37 3.44 4.21
CA THR A 113 10.58 4.26 4.32
C THR A 113 10.23 5.74 4.50
N ILE A 114 11.22 6.58 4.74
CA ILE A 114 11.16 8.02 4.55
C ILE A 114 12.27 8.42 3.59
N LEU A 115 11.91 9.16 2.54
CA LEU A 115 12.84 9.65 1.53
C LEU A 115 12.46 11.11 1.21
N ASP A 116 13.43 12.02 1.20
CA ASP A 116 13.23 13.45 0.91
C ASP A 116 12.13 14.10 1.77
N GLY A 117 12.01 13.69 3.03
CA GLY A 117 10.96 14.17 3.95
C GLY A 117 9.55 13.66 3.65
N LYS A 118 9.38 12.76 2.67
CA LYS A 118 8.11 12.08 2.38
C LYS A 118 8.10 10.69 3.01
N ARG A 119 6.99 10.35 3.64
CA ARG A 119 6.68 8.98 4.03
C ARG A 119 6.30 8.20 2.78
N ILE A 120 6.87 7.00 2.63
CA ILE A 120 6.54 6.08 1.53
C ILE A 120 6.12 4.74 2.11
N VAL A 121 5.00 4.21 1.63
CA VAL A 121 4.53 2.87 1.96
C VAL A 121 4.20 2.15 0.66
N SER A 122 4.84 1.01 0.42
CA SER A 122 4.72 0.26 -0.82
C SER A 122 4.44 -1.20 -0.54
N TRP A 123 3.50 -1.78 -1.27
CA TRP A 123 3.13 -3.18 -1.13
C TRP A 123 2.80 -3.84 -2.47
N TRP A 124 2.91 -5.16 -2.49
CA TRP A 124 2.46 -5.99 -3.58
C TRP A 124 1.74 -7.23 -3.05
N LYS A 125 0.81 -7.74 -3.86
CA LYS A 125 0.10 -9.00 -3.62
C LYS A 125 -0.59 -9.40 -4.91
N LYS A 126 -0.53 -10.69 -5.27
CA LYS A 126 -0.98 -11.18 -6.59
C LYS A 126 -0.33 -10.33 -7.71
N ARG A 127 -1.14 -9.85 -8.66
CA ARG A 127 -0.72 -9.01 -9.79
C ARG A 127 -0.70 -7.52 -9.50
N TRP A 128 -0.94 -7.11 -8.25
CA TRP A 128 -1.04 -5.71 -7.89
C TRP A 128 0.20 -5.22 -7.18
N PHE A 129 0.63 -4.03 -7.57
CA PHE A 129 1.62 -3.22 -6.89
C PHE A 129 1.03 -1.84 -6.60
N PHE A 130 1.30 -1.34 -5.40
CA PHE A 130 0.90 -0.01 -4.99
C PHE A 130 2.03 0.67 -4.23
N THR A 131 2.14 1.99 -4.39
CA THR A 131 3.00 2.84 -3.57
C THR A 131 2.28 4.13 -3.24
N VAL A 132 2.18 4.45 -1.95
CA VAL A 132 1.70 5.73 -1.46
C VAL A 132 2.88 6.56 -1.02
N GLU A 133 2.94 7.83 -1.43
CA GLU A 133 3.85 8.81 -0.88
C GLU A 133 3.17 10.14 -0.52
N GLY A 134 3.68 10.80 0.52
CA GLY A 134 3.18 12.08 1.01
C GLY A 134 4.00 12.59 2.19
N ARG A 135 3.89 13.88 2.52
CA ARG A 135 4.60 14.44 3.69
C ARG A 135 3.95 14.03 5.00
N ASN A 136 2.62 14.01 5.04
CA ASN A 136 1.82 13.58 6.18
C ASN A 136 0.71 12.62 5.71
N GLY A 137 -0.07 12.07 6.65
CA GLY A 137 -1.30 11.33 6.35
C GLY A 137 -1.15 9.94 5.72
N VAL A 138 0.04 9.57 5.22
CA VAL A 138 0.28 8.31 4.47
C VAL A 138 -0.20 7.07 5.20
N ASP A 139 0.17 6.87 6.47
CA ASP A 139 -0.21 5.65 7.21
C ASP A 139 -1.73 5.57 7.46
N LYS A 140 -2.42 6.72 7.58
CA LYS A 140 -3.90 6.76 7.68
C LYS A 140 -4.55 6.43 6.34
N PHE A 141 -4.01 6.97 5.25
CA PHE A 141 -4.51 6.70 3.91
C PHE A 141 -4.31 5.23 3.50
N VAL A 142 -3.15 4.64 3.80
CA VAL A 142 -2.91 3.20 3.54
C VAL A 142 -3.92 2.32 4.31
N LYS A 143 -4.25 2.68 5.55
CA LYS A 143 -5.30 1.98 6.31
C LYS A 143 -6.67 2.10 5.65
N HIS A 144 -6.99 3.27 5.10
CA HIS A 144 -8.21 3.49 4.32
C HIS A 144 -8.23 2.61 3.06
N VAL A 145 -7.14 2.61 2.28
CA VAL A 145 -6.99 1.75 1.09
C VAL A 145 -7.23 0.28 1.43
N PHE A 146 -6.58 -0.22 2.48
CA PHE A 146 -6.77 -1.61 2.90
C PHE A 146 -8.19 -1.91 3.36
N ARG A 147 -8.84 -0.97 4.06
CA ARG A 147 -10.23 -1.13 4.47
C ARG A 147 -11.16 -1.22 3.26
N VAL A 148 -11.03 -0.30 2.30
CA VAL A 148 -11.87 -0.30 1.09
C VAL A 148 -11.69 -1.60 0.32
N TYR A 149 -10.45 -1.99 0.01
CA TYR A 149 -10.18 -3.23 -0.72
C TYR A 149 -10.56 -4.49 0.06
N GLY A 150 -10.47 -4.46 1.39
CA GLY A 150 -10.89 -5.57 2.25
C GLY A 150 -12.40 -5.87 2.20
N VAL A 151 -13.23 -4.87 1.92
CA VAL A 151 -14.69 -5.04 1.76
C VAL A 151 -15.04 -5.62 0.38
N LEU A 152 -14.20 -5.44 -0.63
CA LEU A 152 -14.42 -5.97 -1.99
C LEU A 152 -14.17 -7.48 -2.13
N LYS A 153 -13.81 -8.16 -1.05
CA LYS A 153 -13.40 -9.56 -1.03
C LYS A 153 -14.55 -10.55 -0.86
N GLU A 154 -15.79 -10.07 -0.90
CA GLU A 154 -16.99 -10.91 -1.02
C GLU A 154 -17.20 -11.40 -2.45
#